data_AF-G5BG94-F1
#
_entry.id   AF-G5BG94-F1
#
_cell.length_a   1.000
_cell.length_b   1.000
_cell.length_c   1.000
_cell.angle_alpha   90.00
_cell.angle_beta   90.00
_cell.angle_gamma   90.00
#
_symmetry.space_group_name_H-M   'P 1'
#
loop_
_entity.id
_entity.type
_entity.pdbx_description
1 polymer ?
#
loop_
_entity_poly.entity_id
_entity_poly.type
_entity_poly.pdbx_seq_one_letter_code
_entity_poly.pdbx_strand_id
1 'polypeptide(L)'
;MAGSRALSTHTLLFDLPPALLGELCAVLDSCDGALGWRGLAERLSSSWLDVRHIEKYVDQGKSGTRELLWSWAQKNKTIGDLLQILQDMEHHRAIHLITKHGTGFHPLKQSHQEYGFPNIPAKEAANVKVDNVPVPEHNEKGILLKSSISFQNIIEGTRNFHKDFLIGEGEIFQVYKVEFRNQTYAVKLFKQV
;
A
#
# COMPACT_ATOMS: atom_id res chain seq x y z
N MET A 1 -0.81 14.02 12.03
CA MET A 1 -1.33 12.80 12.69
C MET A 1 -2.19 12.06 11.69
N ALA A 2 -1.73 10.95 11.13
CA ALA A 2 -2.49 10.16 10.18
C ALA A 2 -3.53 9.34 10.95
N GLY A 3 -4.83 9.58 10.69
CA GLY A 3 -5.90 8.82 11.31
C GLY A 3 -5.83 7.36 10.85
N SER A 4 -5.59 6.44 11.79
CA SER A 4 -5.68 5.00 11.55
C SER A 4 -7.12 4.65 11.18
N ARG A 5 -7.39 4.52 9.88
CA ARG A 5 -8.65 3.96 9.39
C ARG A 5 -8.68 2.49 9.80
N ALA A 6 -9.72 2.09 10.53
CA ALA A 6 -9.91 0.69 10.92
C ALA A 6 -10.00 -0.19 9.66
N LEU A 7 -9.24 -1.28 9.65
CA LEU A 7 -9.24 -2.25 8.56
C LEU A 7 -10.51 -3.09 8.61
N SER A 8 -11.22 -3.15 7.47
CA SER A 8 -12.37 -4.02 7.27
C SER A 8 -11.97 -5.20 6.38
N THR A 9 -12.67 -6.32 6.48
CA THR A 9 -12.51 -7.49 5.59
C THR A 9 -12.65 -7.13 4.11
N HIS A 10 -13.41 -6.08 3.77
CA HIS A 10 -13.59 -5.60 2.41
C HIS A 10 -12.53 -4.59 1.95
N THR A 11 -11.58 -4.24 2.82
CA THR A 11 -10.48 -3.34 2.44
C THR A 11 -9.60 -4.05 1.42
N LEU A 12 -9.23 -3.36 0.34
CA LEU A 12 -8.38 -3.90 -0.70
C LEU A 12 -6.95 -4.05 -0.18
N LEU A 13 -6.27 -5.11 -0.62
CA LEU A 13 -4.96 -5.47 -0.10
C LEU A 13 -3.90 -4.42 -0.42
N PHE A 14 -4.02 -3.70 -1.55
CA PHE A 14 -3.10 -2.61 -1.88
C PHE A 14 -3.29 -1.36 -1.01
N ASP A 15 -4.41 -1.25 -0.28
CA ASP A 15 -4.68 -0.17 0.66
C ASP A 15 -4.15 -0.49 2.08
N LEU A 16 -3.40 -1.59 2.24
CA LEU A 16 -2.82 -1.97 3.53
C LEU A 16 -1.81 -0.91 4.00
N PRO A 17 -1.87 -0.46 5.27
CA PRO A 17 -0.91 0.50 5.81
C PRO A 17 0.53 0.01 5.63
N PRO A 18 1.47 0.85 5.14
CA PRO A 18 2.84 0.41 4.86
C PRO A 18 3.57 -0.20 6.07
N ALA A 19 3.28 0.29 7.28
CA ALA A 19 3.83 -0.26 8.51
C ALA A 19 3.34 -1.70 8.74
N LEU A 20 2.03 -1.92 8.62
CA LEU A 20 1.42 -3.25 8.76
C LEU A 20 1.93 -4.23 7.69
N LEU A 21 2.01 -3.77 6.44
CA LEU A 21 2.57 -4.57 5.35
C LEU A 21 4.01 -4.97 5.64
N GLY A 22 4.83 -4.02 6.11
CA GLY A 22 6.22 -4.28 6.49
C GLY A 22 6.35 -5.33 7.58
N GLU A 23 5.56 -5.22 8.66
CA GLU A 23 5.58 -6.21 9.73
C GLU A 23 5.07 -7.58 9.26
N LEU A 24 4.01 -7.63 8.45
CA LEU A 24 3.48 -8.86 7.88
C LEU A 24 4.53 -9.57 7.00
N CYS A 25 5.22 -8.81 6.12
CA CYS A 25 6.30 -9.34 5.31
C CYS A 25 7.43 -9.88 6.19
N ALA A 26 7.87 -9.13 7.20
CA ALA A 26 8.91 -9.59 8.12
C ALA A 26 8.53 -10.89 8.84
N VAL A 27 7.26 -11.06 9.22
CA VAL A 27 6.75 -12.30 9.83
C VAL A 27 6.87 -13.46 8.85
N LEU A 28 6.29 -13.34 7.66
CA LEU A 28 6.19 -14.45 6.70
C LEU A 28 7.51 -14.77 6.00
N ASP A 29 8.36 -13.78 5.74
CA ASP A 29 9.70 -14.00 5.16
C ASP A 29 10.66 -14.65 6.18
N SER A 30 10.41 -14.48 7.48
CA SER A 30 11.21 -15.13 8.54
C SER A 30 10.85 -16.60 8.76
N CYS A 31 9.68 -17.03 8.28
CA CYS A 31 9.23 -18.41 8.37
C CYS A 31 9.70 -19.21 7.14
N ASP A 32 9.97 -20.49 7.34
CA ASP A 32 10.32 -21.43 6.29
C ASP A 32 9.12 -22.32 5.89
N GLY A 33 9.31 -23.08 4.80
CA GLY A 33 8.36 -24.09 4.36
C GLY A 33 6.94 -23.59 4.16
N ALA A 34 5.97 -24.34 4.72
CA ALA A 34 4.54 -24.13 4.55
C ALA A 34 3.99 -22.90 5.29
N LEU A 35 4.70 -22.38 6.29
CA LEU A 35 4.33 -21.15 7.01
C LEU A 35 4.99 -19.91 6.40
N GLY A 36 6.07 -20.09 5.63
CA GLY A 36 6.79 -19.02 4.98
C GLY A 36 6.12 -18.48 3.72
N TRP A 37 6.80 -17.53 3.09
CA TRP A 37 6.38 -16.95 1.80
C TRP A 37 6.15 -18.00 0.71
N ARG A 38 6.85 -19.15 0.76
CA ARG A 38 6.69 -20.27 -0.19
C ARG A 38 5.35 -20.99 -0.02
N GLY A 39 4.94 -21.28 1.21
CA GLY A 39 3.62 -21.86 1.48
C GLY A 39 2.47 -20.90 1.15
N LEU A 40 2.73 -19.60 1.26
CA LEU A 40 1.82 -18.57 0.77
C LEU A 40 1.76 -18.57 -0.77
N ALA A 41 2.91 -18.66 -1.44
CA ALA A 41 3.02 -18.72 -2.90
C ALA A 41 2.21 -19.88 -3.48
N GLU A 42 2.27 -21.05 -2.85
CA GLU A 42 1.56 -22.26 -3.27
C GLU A 42 0.04 -22.06 -3.34
N ARG A 43 -0.51 -21.21 -2.45
CA ARG A 43 -1.95 -20.92 -2.40
C ARG A 43 -2.36 -19.72 -3.26
N LEU A 44 -1.47 -18.74 -3.41
CA LEU A 44 -1.76 -17.48 -4.11
C LEU A 44 -1.43 -17.50 -5.61
N SER A 45 -0.42 -18.29 -6.00
CA SER A 45 0.18 -18.21 -7.34
C SER A 45 -0.60 -19.07 -8.33
N SER A 46 -0.91 -18.49 -9.50
CA SER A 46 -1.49 -19.22 -10.62
C SER A 46 -0.43 -19.94 -11.48
N SER A 47 0.86 -19.63 -11.29
CA SER A 47 1.96 -20.14 -12.10
C SER A 47 3.22 -20.38 -11.26
N TRP A 48 3.85 -21.54 -11.41
CA TRP A 48 5.13 -21.85 -10.79
C TRP A 48 6.30 -21.02 -11.35
N LEU A 49 6.15 -20.46 -12.56
CA LEU A 49 7.15 -19.53 -13.10
C LEU A 49 7.21 -18.24 -12.28
N ASP A 50 6.08 -17.75 -11.77
CA ASP A 50 6.04 -16.55 -10.93
C ASP A 50 6.77 -16.81 -9.62
N VAL A 51 6.59 -18.00 -9.03
CA VAL A 51 7.31 -18.41 -7.83
C VAL A 51 8.82 -18.43 -8.08
N ARG A 52 9.28 -19.00 -9.20
CA ARG A 52 10.71 -19.01 -9.57
C ARG A 52 11.28 -17.60 -9.76
N HIS A 53 10.52 -16.67 -10.34
CA HIS A 53 10.96 -15.28 -10.42
C HIS A 53 11.10 -14.65 -9.04
N ILE A 54 10.15 -14.87 -8.14
CA ILE A 54 10.21 -14.36 -6.77
C ILE A 54 11.40 -14.96 -6.01
N GLU A 55 11.72 -16.24 -6.19
CA GLU A 55 12.95 -16.83 -5.63
C GLU A 55 14.19 -16.03 -6.03
N LYS A 56 14.31 -15.64 -7.31
CA LYS A 56 15.43 -14.82 -7.79
C LYS A 56 15.47 -13.41 -7.19
N TYR A 57 14.32 -12.85 -6.83
CA TYR A 57 14.26 -11.59 -6.08
C TYR A 57 14.66 -11.78 -4.63
N VAL A 58 14.23 -12.88 -4.00
CA VAL A 58 14.61 -13.24 -2.62
C VAL A 58 16.11 -13.49 -2.52
N ASP A 59 16.72 -14.14 -3.51
CA ASP A 59 18.18 -14.33 -3.60
C ASP A 59 18.95 -12.99 -3.58
N GLN A 60 18.32 -11.88 -3.97
CA GLN A 60 18.87 -10.53 -3.94
C GLN A 60 18.56 -9.78 -2.63
N GLY A 61 18.04 -10.48 -1.61
CA GLY A 61 17.64 -9.90 -0.33
C GLY A 61 16.33 -9.13 -0.36
N LYS A 62 15.47 -9.38 -1.36
CA LYS A 62 14.12 -8.78 -1.42
C LYS A 62 13.11 -9.66 -0.67
N SER A 63 11.99 -9.06 -0.28
CA SER A 63 10.90 -9.75 0.42
C SER A 63 10.07 -10.56 -0.57
N GLY A 64 10.02 -11.89 -0.38
CA GLY A 64 9.22 -12.78 -1.23
C GLY A 64 7.74 -12.58 -0.99
N THR A 65 7.35 -12.43 0.29
CA THR A 65 5.98 -12.11 0.68
C THR A 65 5.51 -10.80 0.05
N ARG A 66 6.35 -9.75 0.01
CA ARG A 66 5.95 -8.46 -0.56
C ARG A 66 5.63 -8.57 -2.04
N GLU A 67 6.45 -9.26 -2.82
CA GLU A 67 6.21 -9.39 -4.26
C GLU A 67 4.96 -10.24 -4.57
N LEU A 68 4.72 -11.28 -3.77
CA LEU A 68 3.49 -12.07 -3.85
C LEU A 68 2.26 -11.23 -3.53
N LEU A 69 2.25 -10.55 -2.38
CA LEU A 69 1.12 -9.72 -1.97
C LEU A 69 0.89 -8.57 -2.94
N TRP A 70 1.95 -7.98 -3.49
CA TRP A 70 1.83 -6.94 -4.52
C TRP A 70 1.13 -7.48 -5.77
N SER A 71 1.62 -8.57 -6.33
CA SER A 71 1.05 -9.20 -7.53
C SER A 71 -0.38 -9.67 -7.32
N TRP A 72 -0.69 -10.16 -6.12
CA TRP A 72 -2.03 -10.61 -5.75
C TRP A 72 -3.00 -9.45 -5.50
N ALA A 73 -2.53 -8.36 -4.89
CA ALA A 73 -3.33 -7.15 -4.65
C ALA A 73 -3.81 -6.50 -5.96
N GLN A 74 -3.02 -6.55 -7.03
CA GLN A 74 -3.41 -6.06 -8.36
C GLN A 74 -4.67 -6.77 -8.93
N LYS A 75 -5.03 -7.94 -8.38
CA LYS A 75 -6.23 -8.71 -8.74
C LYS A 75 -7.45 -8.34 -7.86
N ASN A 76 -7.45 -7.14 -7.27
CA ASN A 76 -8.48 -6.61 -6.37
C ASN A 76 -8.81 -7.53 -5.19
N LYS A 77 -7.78 -8.18 -4.64
CA LYS A 77 -7.92 -9.03 -3.47
C LYS A 77 -8.06 -8.21 -2.20
N THR A 78 -8.76 -8.76 -1.22
CA THR A 78 -9.14 -8.08 0.01
C THR A 78 -8.37 -8.62 1.21
N ILE A 79 -8.41 -7.88 2.32
CA ILE A 79 -7.89 -8.37 3.61
C ILE A 79 -8.63 -9.63 4.05
N GLY A 80 -9.93 -9.76 3.76
CA GLY A 80 -10.71 -10.97 4.02
C GLY A 80 -10.16 -12.18 3.28
N ASP A 81 -9.85 -12.03 1.99
CA ASP A 81 -9.23 -13.10 1.20
C ASP A 81 -7.88 -13.52 1.81
N LEU A 82 -7.06 -12.55 2.22
CA LEU A 82 -5.77 -12.83 2.85
C LEU A 82 -5.93 -13.58 4.17
N LEU A 83 -6.87 -13.15 5.02
CA LEU A 83 -7.14 -13.79 6.30
C LEU A 83 -7.57 -15.24 6.14
N GLN A 84 -8.39 -15.55 5.12
CA GLN A 84 -8.79 -16.92 4.84
C GLN A 84 -7.58 -17.80 4.48
N ILE A 85 -6.70 -17.33 3.60
CA ILE A 85 -5.48 -18.07 3.25
C ILE A 85 -4.56 -18.26 4.47
N LEU A 86 -4.40 -17.23 5.30
CA LEU A 86 -3.59 -17.33 6.52
C LEU A 86 -4.21 -18.28 7.55
N GLN A 87 -5.55 -18.40 7.60
CA GLN A 87 -6.25 -19.40 8.42
C GLN A 87 -6.01 -20.82 7.90
N ASP A 88 -6.09 -21.03 6.59
CA ASP A 88 -5.80 -22.31 5.94
C ASP A 88 -4.32 -22.73 6.07
N MET A 89 -3.44 -21.78 6.36
CA MET A 89 -2.02 -22.01 6.70
C MET A 89 -1.79 -22.13 8.22
N GLU A 90 -2.82 -21.97 9.05
CA GLU A 90 -2.72 -21.92 10.52
C GLU A 90 -1.73 -20.85 11.03
N HIS A 91 -1.58 -19.74 10.29
CA HIS A 91 -0.58 -18.72 10.58
C HIS A 91 -1.07 -17.71 11.64
N HIS A 92 -1.30 -18.18 12.87
CA HIS A 92 -1.88 -17.40 13.97
C HIS A 92 -1.22 -16.04 14.23
N ARG A 93 0.12 -15.95 14.12
CA ARG A 93 0.86 -14.70 14.34
C ARG A 93 0.51 -13.61 13.31
N ALA A 94 0.40 -13.97 12.03
CA ALA A 94 0.05 -13.05 10.95
C ALA A 94 -1.42 -12.61 11.07
N ILE A 95 -2.30 -13.54 11.41
CA ILE A 95 -3.71 -13.26 11.68
C ILE A 95 -3.86 -12.27 12.85
N HIS A 96 -3.14 -12.50 13.95
CA HIS A 96 -3.16 -11.62 15.11
C HIS A 96 -2.69 -10.20 14.77
N LEU A 97 -1.66 -10.09 13.94
CA LEU A 97 -1.09 -8.82 13.50
C LEU A 97 -2.08 -8.00 12.66
N ILE A 98 -2.78 -8.63 11.71
CA ILE A 98 -3.81 -7.97 10.90
C ILE A 98 -5.02 -7.58 11.76
N THR A 99 -5.49 -8.49 12.63
CA THR A 99 -6.67 -8.23 13.47
C THR A 99 -6.42 -7.12 14.48
N LYS A 100 -5.24 -7.07 15.12
CA LYS A 100 -4.81 -5.97 16.01
C LYS A 100 -4.89 -4.60 15.33
N HIS A 101 -4.57 -4.53 14.05
CA HIS A 101 -4.59 -3.28 13.30
C HIS A 101 -6.00 -2.90 12.79
N GLY A 102 -6.92 -3.86 12.71
CA GLY A 102 -8.35 -3.63 12.49
C GLY A 102 -9.09 -3.21 13.76
N THR A 103 -8.63 -3.66 14.93
CA THR A 103 -9.26 -3.39 16.23
C THR A 103 -8.73 -2.13 16.90
N GLY A 104 -9.24 -0.98 16.46
CA GLY A 104 -9.53 0.14 17.38
C GLY A 104 -10.72 -0.14 18.32
N PHE A 105 -10.96 -1.41 18.66
CA PHE A 105 -12.04 -1.88 19.53
C PHE A 105 -11.41 -2.40 20.84
N HIS A 106 -11.73 -1.73 21.95
CA HIS A 106 -11.32 -2.00 23.35
C HIS A 106 -11.57 -3.46 23.82
N PRO A 107 -11.09 -3.86 25.02
CA PRO A 107 -9.71 -4.03 25.45
C PRO A 107 -9.48 -5.51 25.86
N LEU A 108 -8.50 -6.21 25.28
CA LEU A 108 -8.03 -7.43 25.94
C LEU A 108 -7.15 -7.00 27.12
N LYS A 109 -7.64 -7.31 28.32
CA LYS A 109 -7.07 -7.04 29.64
C LYS A 109 -5.53 -7.01 29.61
N GLN A 110 -4.99 -5.86 29.98
CA GLN A 110 -3.59 -5.71 30.36
C GLN A 110 -3.30 -6.68 31.50
N SER A 111 -2.59 -7.76 31.21
CA SER A 111 -1.77 -8.41 32.22
C SER A 111 -0.64 -7.42 32.52
N HIS A 112 -0.82 -6.65 33.60
CA HIS A 112 0.25 -5.90 34.21
C HIS A 112 1.30 -6.90 34.69
N GLN A 113 2.35 -7.09 33.90
CA GLN A 113 3.66 -7.41 34.45
C GLN A 113 4.50 -6.15 34.32
N GLU A 114 4.51 -5.40 35.43
CA GLU A 114 5.54 -4.43 35.76
C GLU A 114 6.91 -5.09 35.59
N TYR A 115 7.70 -4.59 34.65
CA TYR A 115 9.15 -4.54 34.80
C TYR A 115 9.56 -3.10 34.59
N GLY A 116 9.96 -2.48 35.71
CA GLY A 116 10.18 -1.06 35.85
C GLY A 116 11.39 -0.54 35.10
N PHE A 117 11.26 0.68 34.60
CA PHE A 117 12.36 1.58 34.32
C PHE A 117 12.06 2.94 34.97
N PRO A 118 12.98 3.52 35.76
CA PRO A 118 12.73 4.75 36.48
C PRO A 118 12.69 5.98 35.56
N ASN A 119 11.69 6.83 35.80
CA ASN A 119 11.44 8.11 35.14
C ASN A 119 12.62 9.10 35.32
N ILE A 120 12.99 9.81 34.25
CA ILE A 120 13.80 11.03 34.33
C ILE A 120 12.93 12.20 33.81
N PRO A 121 12.92 13.38 34.46
CA PRO A 121 11.97 14.45 34.16
C PRO A 121 12.31 15.22 32.87
N ALA A 122 11.25 15.70 32.21
CA ALA A 122 11.29 16.55 31.03
C ALA A 122 12.12 17.83 31.24
N LYS A 123 12.89 18.23 30.21
CA LYS A 123 13.50 19.54 30.13
C LYS A 123 13.12 20.25 28.84
N GLU A 124 12.52 21.40 29.05
CA GLU A 124 12.00 22.42 28.16
C GLU A 124 13.13 23.22 27.47
N ALA A 125 12.97 23.54 26.19
CA ALA A 125 13.59 24.65 25.42
C ALA A 125 13.31 24.40 23.92
N ALA A 126 13.05 25.35 23.03
CA ALA A 126 12.80 26.79 23.11
C ALA A 126 12.12 27.17 21.77
N ASN A 127 11.26 28.18 21.80
CA ASN A 127 10.57 28.70 20.63
C ASN A 127 11.54 29.47 19.72
N VAL A 128 11.61 29.12 18.43
CA VAL A 128 12.20 29.99 17.39
C VAL A 128 11.24 30.08 16.21
N LYS A 129 10.80 31.31 15.96
CA LYS A 129 9.92 31.77 14.89
C LYS A 129 10.81 32.29 13.75
N VAL A 130 10.65 31.79 12.52
CA VAL A 130 11.15 32.43 11.30
C VAL A 130 10.16 32.23 10.15
N ASP A 131 10.04 33.29 9.35
CA ASP A 131 8.94 33.71 8.48
C ASP A 131 8.59 32.85 7.26
N ASN A 132 7.27 32.69 7.08
CA ASN A 132 6.45 32.88 5.88
C ASN A 132 7.08 32.73 4.47
N VAL A 133 6.75 31.62 3.80
CA VAL A 133 6.62 31.52 2.34
C VAL A 133 5.15 31.16 2.04
N PRO A 134 4.47 31.80 1.06
CA PRO A 134 3.02 31.63 0.89
C PRO A 134 2.70 30.25 0.30
N VAL A 135 2.02 29.42 1.09
CA VAL A 135 1.35 28.20 0.65
C VAL A 135 -0.04 28.59 0.13
N PRO A 136 -0.50 28.10 -1.03
CA PRO A 136 -1.84 28.42 -1.52
C PRO A 136 -2.91 27.90 -0.57
N GLU A 137 -3.89 28.76 -0.34
CA GLU A 137 -4.96 28.70 0.64
C GLU A 137 -5.66 27.33 0.74
N HIS A 138 -5.60 26.75 1.95
CA HIS A 138 -6.52 25.72 2.41
C HIS A 138 -7.87 26.38 2.69
N ASN A 139 -8.91 26.03 1.93
CA ASN A 139 -10.27 26.40 2.29
C ASN A 139 -10.83 25.42 3.35
N GLU A 140 -11.37 25.98 4.43
CA GLU A 140 -11.77 25.28 5.65
C GLU A 140 -13.12 24.54 5.55
N LYS A 141 -13.40 23.88 4.42
CA LYS A 141 -14.59 23.04 4.26
C LYS A 141 -14.19 21.71 3.64
N GLY A 142 -14.17 20.67 4.45
CA GLY A 142 -13.77 19.30 4.12
C GLY A 142 -14.62 18.64 3.04
N ILE A 143 -14.45 19.06 1.78
CA ILE A 143 -14.77 18.28 0.60
C ILE A 143 -13.42 17.91 0.01
N LEU A 144 -12.98 16.69 0.28
CA LEU A 144 -11.90 16.06 -0.45
C LEU A 144 -12.40 15.95 -1.90
N LEU A 145 -12.11 16.96 -2.73
CA LEU A 145 -12.29 16.90 -4.17
C LEU A 145 -11.29 15.87 -4.67
N LYS A 146 -11.64 14.59 -4.49
CA LYS A 146 -11.07 13.48 -5.23
C LYS A 146 -11.49 13.76 -6.67
N SER A 147 -10.71 14.55 -7.38
CA SER A 147 -10.87 14.75 -8.82
C SER A 147 -10.57 13.43 -9.49
N SER A 148 -11.56 12.54 -9.51
CA SER A 148 -11.49 11.25 -10.17
C SER A 148 -11.44 11.51 -11.68
N ILE A 149 -10.26 11.39 -12.26
CA ILE A 149 -10.10 11.35 -13.71
C ILE A 149 -10.63 10.00 -14.21
N SER A 150 -11.61 10.01 -15.11
CA SER A 150 -12.15 8.81 -15.74
C SER A 150 -11.42 8.50 -17.04
N PHE A 151 -11.55 7.27 -17.56
CA PHE A 151 -11.05 6.93 -18.89
C PHE A 151 -11.68 7.81 -19.99
N GLN A 152 -12.97 8.12 -19.87
CA GLN A 152 -13.65 9.03 -20.80
C GLN A 152 -13.01 10.42 -20.80
N ASN A 153 -12.66 10.96 -19.63
CA ASN A 153 -11.97 12.25 -19.52
C ASN A 153 -10.59 12.21 -20.21
N ILE A 154 -9.90 11.07 -20.17
CA ILE A 154 -8.62 10.88 -20.86
C ILE A 154 -8.82 10.86 -22.37
N ILE A 155 -9.82 10.12 -22.87
CA ILE A 155 -10.14 10.07 -24.30
C ILE A 155 -10.51 11.46 -24.82
N GLU A 156 -11.39 12.17 -24.13
CA GLU A 156 -11.79 13.53 -24.51
C GLU A 156 -10.61 14.51 -24.42
N GLY A 157 -9.87 14.47 -23.31
CA GLY A 157 -8.76 15.39 -23.03
C GLY A 157 -7.54 15.19 -23.92
N THR A 158 -7.32 13.98 -24.44
CA THR A 158 -6.25 13.69 -25.43
C THR A 158 -6.75 13.71 -26.88
N ARG A 159 -8.05 13.96 -27.11
CA ARG A 159 -8.71 13.78 -28.42
C ARG A 159 -8.41 12.42 -29.05
N ASN A 160 -8.62 11.37 -28.26
CA ASN A 160 -8.30 9.99 -28.61
C ASN A 160 -6.81 9.81 -28.95
N PHE A 161 -5.93 10.28 -28.05
CA PHE A 161 -4.46 10.17 -28.18
C PHE A 161 -3.88 10.85 -29.43
N HIS A 162 -4.39 12.05 -29.77
CA HIS A 162 -3.92 12.86 -30.89
C HIS A 162 -2.49 13.39 -30.66
N LYS A 163 -1.71 13.50 -31.75
CA LYS A 163 -0.27 13.87 -31.69
C LYS A 163 -0.01 15.25 -31.09
N ASP A 164 -0.93 16.19 -31.23
CA ASP A 164 -0.80 17.54 -30.64
C ASP A 164 -0.69 17.54 -29.12
N PHE A 165 -1.16 16.46 -28.47
CA PHE A 165 -1.08 16.29 -27.02
C PHE A 165 0.11 15.42 -26.61
N LEU A 166 0.88 14.87 -27.55
CA LEU A 166 2.06 14.04 -27.25
C LEU A 166 3.16 14.93 -26.67
N ILE A 167 3.59 14.61 -25.45
CA ILE A 167 4.66 15.32 -24.74
C ILE A 167 5.91 14.46 -24.52
N GLY A 168 5.86 13.17 -24.84
CA GLY A 168 7.02 12.29 -24.78
C GLY A 168 6.76 10.92 -25.38
N GLU A 169 7.81 10.27 -25.87
CA GLU A 169 7.77 8.92 -26.41
C GLU A 169 8.91 8.09 -25.82
N GLY A 170 8.61 6.85 -25.47
CA GLY A 170 9.58 5.84 -25.07
C GLY A 170 9.47 4.60 -25.95
N GLU A 171 10.35 3.63 -25.70
CA GLU A 171 10.43 2.38 -26.46
C GLU A 171 9.08 1.66 -26.51
N ILE A 172 8.39 1.55 -25.37
CA ILE A 172 7.14 0.80 -25.21
C ILE A 172 5.91 1.67 -24.91
N PHE A 173 6.03 3.00 -24.94
CA PHE A 173 4.93 3.89 -24.53
C PHE A 173 4.99 5.27 -25.20
N GLN A 174 3.86 5.99 -25.12
CA GLN A 174 3.71 7.40 -25.45
C GLN A 174 3.08 8.13 -24.26
N VAL A 175 3.43 9.41 -24.07
CA VAL A 175 2.95 10.24 -22.96
C VAL A 175 2.19 11.43 -23.52
N TYR A 176 0.96 11.62 -23.09
CA TYR A 176 0.06 12.68 -23.54
C TYR A 176 -0.27 13.66 -22.41
N LYS A 177 -0.35 14.95 -22.74
CA LYS A 177 -0.84 16.00 -21.85
C LYS A 177 -2.37 16.01 -21.86
N VAL A 178 -2.97 16.06 -20.69
CA VAL A 178 -4.42 16.26 -20.50
C VAL A 178 -4.63 17.44 -19.57
N GLU A 179 -5.54 18.34 -19.91
CA GLU A 179 -6.02 19.39 -19.01
C GLU A 179 -7.42 19.02 -18.52
N PHE A 180 -7.57 18.86 -17.20
CA PHE A 180 -8.83 18.49 -16.58
C PHE A 180 -9.02 19.30 -15.29
N ARG A 181 -10.17 19.98 -15.17
CA ARG A 181 -10.52 20.82 -14.01
C ARG A 181 -9.40 21.78 -13.60
N ASN A 182 -8.82 22.47 -14.59
CA ASN A 182 -7.74 23.44 -14.40
C ASN A 182 -6.43 22.84 -13.83
N GLN A 183 -6.28 21.52 -13.91
CA GLN A 183 -5.07 20.78 -13.55
C GLN A 183 -4.53 20.05 -14.79
N THR A 184 -3.21 20.05 -14.94
CA THR A 184 -2.54 19.30 -16.00
C THR A 184 -2.14 17.91 -15.51
N TYR A 185 -2.38 16.90 -16.35
CA TYR A 185 -2.02 15.50 -16.13
C TYR A 185 -1.16 14.98 -17.28
N ALA A 186 -0.27 14.04 -16.97
CA ALA A 186 0.47 13.26 -17.95
C ALA A 186 -0.12 11.83 -17.99
N VAL A 187 -0.59 11.42 -19.17
CA VAL A 187 -1.19 10.10 -19.41
C VAL A 187 -0.22 9.24 -20.18
N LYS A 188 0.14 8.08 -19.62
CA LYS A 188 1.05 7.11 -20.26
C LYS A 188 0.23 6.02 -20.97
N LEU A 189 0.33 5.97 -22.29
CA LEU A 189 -0.26 4.95 -23.15
C LEU A 189 0.80 3.93 -23.56
N PHE A 190 0.56 2.65 -23.28
CA PHE A 190 1.45 1.57 -23.72
C PHE A 190 1.16 1.16 -25.16
N LYS A 191 2.21 0.96 -25.96
CA LYS A 191 2.10 0.49 -27.35
C LYS A 191 1.61 -0.96 -27.34
N GLN A 192 0.62 -1.28 -28.17
CA GLN A 192 0.18 -2.66 -28.35
C GLN A 192 1.15 -3.35 -29.32
N VAL A 193 1.63 -4.53 -28.93
CA VAL A 193 2.58 -5.36 -29.69
C VAL A 193 1.84 -6.19 -30.73
#